data_AF-A0A938F324-F1
#
_entry.id   AF-A0A938F324-F1
#
_cell.length_a   1.000
_cell.length_b   1.000
_cell.length_c   1.000
_cell.angle_alpha   90.00
_cell.angle_beta   90.00
_cell.angle_gamma   90.00
#
_symmetry.space_group_name_H-M   'P 1'
#
loop_
_entity.id
_entity.type
_entity.pdbx_description
1 polymer ?
#
loop_
_entity_poly.entity_id
_entity_poly.type
_entity_poly.pdbx_seq_one_letter_code
_entity_poly.pdbx_strand_id
1 'polypeptide(L)'
;RFTPAQRKIYTLVYEAQRAGMKAVKPGAKFRDFHVAASEVLARGLEEMGVLPIPAQESLKPDVGLHRRWTVHGTGHMLGMDVHDCAKARKEAHTEGVLKEGMILTVEPGLYIQPDDTLFPAEYRGIGVRIEDDVLVTKDGCENLSSAMPSHPDEVEAWMAALTSK
;
A
#
# COMPACT_ATOMS: atom_id res chain seq x y z
N ARG A 1 -10.08 18.82 -5.67
CA ARG A 1 -11.09 17.78 -5.34
C ARG A 1 -10.84 16.57 -6.21
N PHE A 2 -10.97 15.35 -5.70
CA PHE A 2 -10.78 14.15 -6.51
C PHE A 2 -11.93 14.00 -7.52
N THR A 3 -11.61 13.60 -8.75
CA THR A 3 -12.63 13.08 -9.68
C THR A 3 -13.14 11.72 -9.17
N PRO A 4 -14.31 11.23 -9.62
CA PRO A 4 -14.78 9.90 -9.23
C PRO A 4 -13.77 8.77 -9.50
N ALA A 5 -13.08 8.82 -10.66
CA ALA A 5 -12.06 7.84 -11.01
C ALA A 5 -10.82 7.94 -10.09
N GLN A 6 -10.32 9.15 -9.84
CA GLN A 6 -9.22 9.37 -8.90
C GLN A 6 -9.57 8.92 -7.49
N ARG A 7 -10.79 9.25 -7.01
CA ARG A 7 -11.26 8.86 -5.68
C ARG A 7 -11.34 7.34 -5.55
N LYS A 8 -11.83 6.62 -6.57
CA LYS A 8 -11.90 5.16 -6.55
C LYS A 8 -10.50 4.52 -6.42
N ILE A 9 -9.53 4.96 -7.23
CA ILE A 9 -8.15 4.44 -7.15
C ILE A 9 -7.50 4.81 -5.82
N TYR A 10 -7.68 6.05 -5.37
CA TYR A 10 -7.14 6.52 -4.10
C TYR A 10 -7.68 5.72 -2.91
N THR A 11 -8.99 5.50 -2.87
CA THR A 11 -9.63 4.70 -1.83
C THR A 11 -9.13 3.25 -1.83
N LEU A 12 -8.95 2.63 -2.99
CA LEU A 12 -8.40 1.28 -3.07
C LEU A 12 -6.97 1.19 -2.49
N VAL A 13 -6.12 2.17 -2.80
CA VAL A 13 -4.75 2.24 -2.24
C VAL A 13 -4.78 2.51 -0.73
N TYR A 14 -5.68 3.39 -0.28
CA TYR A 14 -5.89 3.67 1.14
C TYR A 14 -6.30 2.40 1.90
N GLU A 15 -7.28 1.65 1.39
CA GLU A 15 -7.72 0.39 1.99
C GLU A 15 -6.59 -0.66 2.04
N ALA A 16 -5.78 -0.74 0.98
CA ALA A 16 -4.61 -1.60 0.95
C ALA A 16 -3.58 -1.22 2.03
N GLN A 17 -3.37 0.08 2.25
CA GLN A 17 -2.47 0.59 3.28
C GLN A 17 -2.99 0.22 4.67
N ARG A 18 -4.28 0.45 4.93
CA ARG A 18 -4.93 0.08 6.19
C ARG A 18 -4.83 -1.42 6.48
N ALA A 19 -5.00 -2.26 5.45
CA ALA A 19 -4.81 -3.70 5.57
C ALA A 19 -3.36 -4.08 5.88
N GLY A 20 -2.40 -3.45 5.20
CA GLY A 20 -0.96 -3.62 5.44
C GLY A 20 -0.60 -3.27 6.89
N MET A 21 -0.95 -2.07 7.36
CA MET A 21 -0.69 -1.63 8.73
C MET A 21 -1.30 -2.57 9.79
N LYS A 22 -2.52 -3.08 9.55
CA LYS A 22 -3.17 -4.03 10.47
C LYS A 22 -2.41 -5.35 10.61
N ALA A 23 -1.65 -5.75 9.59
CA ALA A 23 -0.82 -6.94 9.62
C ALA A 23 0.54 -6.71 10.30
N VAL A 24 0.95 -5.47 10.52
CA VAL A 24 2.19 -5.12 11.24
C VAL A 24 1.99 -5.30 12.74
N LYS A 25 2.64 -6.31 13.31
CA LYS A 25 2.64 -6.61 14.76
C LYS A 25 3.79 -7.55 15.14
N PRO A 26 4.18 -7.63 16.42
CA PRO A 26 5.16 -8.60 16.87
C PRO A 26 4.75 -10.03 16.53
N GLY A 27 5.72 -10.84 16.09
CA GLY A 27 5.50 -12.24 15.72
C GLY A 27 4.96 -12.46 14.30
N ALA A 28 4.50 -11.41 13.61
CA ALA A 28 4.19 -11.49 12.18
C ALA A 28 5.49 -11.61 11.36
N LYS A 29 5.42 -12.26 10.20
CA LYS A 29 6.54 -12.25 9.25
C LYS A 29 6.63 -10.87 8.61
N PHE A 30 7.85 -10.44 8.27
CA PHE A 30 8.04 -9.19 7.55
C PHE A 30 7.16 -9.09 6.30
N ARG A 31 6.95 -10.18 5.54
CA ARG A 31 6.16 -10.14 4.31
C ARG A 31 4.64 -10.05 4.51
N ASP A 32 4.12 -10.24 5.72
CA ASP A 32 2.68 -10.38 5.94
C ASP A 32 1.92 -9.09 5.59
N PHE A 33 2.50 -7.91 5.84
CA PHE A 33 1.87 -6.63 5.47
C PHE A 33 1.80 -6.41 3.95
N HIS A 34 2.84 -6.83 3.21
CA HIS A 34 2.83 -6.81 1.75
C HIS A 34 1.76 -7.75 1.19
N VAL A 35 1.60 -8.94 1.77
CA VAL A 35 0.55 -9.89 1.36
C VAL A 35 -0.83 -9.28 1.60
N ALA A 36 -1.09 -8.74 2.80
CA ALA A 36 -2.37 -8.14 3.16
C ALA A 36 -2.76 -6.98 2.21
N ALA A 37 -1.81 -6.09 1.90
CA ALA A 37 -2.06 -5.01 0.95
C ALA A 37 -2.29 -5.53 -0.49
N SER A 38 -1.50 -6.52 -0.92
CA SER A 38 -1.64 -7.12 -2.25
C SER A 38 -2.98 -7.81 -2.44
N GLU A 39 -3.52 -8.45 -1.40
CA GLU A 39 -4.85 -9.05 -1.43
C GLU A 39 -5.95 -8.02 -1.70
N VAL A 40 -5.90 -6.87 -1.03
CA VAL A 40 -6.85 -5.77 -1.26
C VAL A 40 -6.75 -5.24 -2.69
N LEU A 41 -5.53 -4.94 -3.15
CA LEU A 41 -5.31 -4.43 -4.51
C LEU A 41 -5.79 -5.44 -5.56
N ALA A 42 -5.46 -6.73 -5.42
CA ALA A 42 -5.88 -7.75 -6.37
C ALA A 42 -7.40 -7.90 -6.42
N ARG A 43 -8.09 -7.88 -5.27
CA ARG A 43 -9.57 -7.93 -5.22
C ARG A 43 -10.19 -6.68 -5.85
N GLY A 44 -9.66 -5.49 -5.57
CA GLY A 44 -10.14 -4.26 -6.20
C GLY A 44 -9.98 -4.29 -7.72
N LEU A 45 -8.87 -4.83 -8.22
CA LEU A 45 -8.64 -5.01 -9.67
C LEU A 45 -9.59 -6.04 -10.29
N GLU A 46 -9.93 -7.11 -9.58
CA GLU A 46 -10.96 -8.07 -9.99
C GLU A 46 -12.35 -7.41 -10.04
N GLU A 47 -12.74 -6.68 -9.00
CA GLU A 47 -14.02 -5.96 -8.92
C GLU A 47 -14.15 -4.86 -9.99
N MET A 48 -13.03 -4.26 -10.40
CA MET A 48 -12.99 -3.33 -11.51
C MET A 48 -13.07 -4.01 -12.89
N GLY A 49 -12.95 -5.34 -12.95
CA GLY A 49 -12.99 -6.12 -14.19
C GLY A 49 -11.73 -6.00 -15.05
N VAL A 50 -10.63 -5.47 -14.51
CA VAL A 50 -9.37 -5.28 -15.25
C VAL A 50 -8.41 -6.45 -15.09
N LEU A 51 -8.60 -7.25 -14.03
CA LEU A 51 -7.83 -8.46 -13.80
C LEU A 51 -8.41 -9.60 -14.66
N PRO A 52 -7.63 -10.22 -15.56
CA PRO A 52 -8.16 -11.23 -16.50
C PRO A 52 -8.46 -12.59 -15.85
N ILE A 53 -8.10 -12.77 -14.58
CA ILE A 53 -8.29 -13.97 -13.78
C ILE A 53 -8.77 -13.57 -12.38
N PRO A 54 -9.37 -14.48 -11.59
CA PRO A 54 -9.76 -14.16 -10.22
C PRO A 54 -8.59 -13.71 -9.35
N ALA A 55 -8.83 -12.81 -8.39
CA ALA A 55 -7.78 -12.28 -7.52
C ALA A 55 -7.01 -13.40 -6.80
N GLN A 56 -7.74 -14.41 -6.31
CA GLN A 56 -7.15 -15.56 -5.62
C GLN A 56 -6.15 -16.33 -6.47
N GLU A 57 -6.37 -16.39 -7.79
CA GLU A 57 -5.44 -17.03 -8.72
C GLU A 57 -4.24 -16.13 -9.01
N SER A 58 -4.50 -14.83 -9.23
CA SER A 58 -3.46 -13.83 -9.42
C SER A 58 -2.50 -13.69 -8.23
N LEU A 59 -2.99 -13.91 -7.00
CA LEU A 59 -2.19 -13.84 -5.77
C LEU A 59 -1.22 -15.02 -5.59
N LYS A 60 -1.35 -16.09 -6.38
CA LYS A 60 -0.40 -17.21 -6.33
C LYS A 60 1.02 -16.72 -6.65
N PRO A 61 2.06 -17.23 -5.93
CA PRO A 61 3.43 -16.73 -6.07
C PRO A 61 4.00 -16.75 -7.49
N ASP A 62 3.60 -17.75 -8.28
CA ASP A 62 4.01 -18.04 -9.65
C ASP A 62 3.16 -17.33 -10.73
N VAL A 63 2.05 -16.69 -10.36
CA VAL A 63 1.13 -16.02 -11.29
C VAL A 63 1.29 -14.51 -11.26
N GLY A 64 0.93 -13.86 -10.15
CA GLY A 64 1.25 -12.45 -9.90
C GLY A 64 0.71 -11.40 -10.89
N LEU A 65 -0.37 -11.65 -11.64
CA LEU A 65 -0.83 -10.71 -12.70
C LEU A 65 -1.22 -9.31 -12.16
N HIS A 66 -1.69 -9.21 -10.92
CA HIS A 66 -1.99 -7.94 -10.25
C HIS A 66 -0.75 -7.03 -10.13
N ARG A 67 0.46 -7.61 -10.11
CA ARG A 67 1.73 -6.88 -9.98
C ARG A 67 2.04 -6.01 -11.18
N ARG A 68 1.34 -6.19 -12.32
CA ARG A 68 1.43 -5.28 -13.48
C ARG A 68 1.21 -3.81 -13.09
N TRP A 69 0.39 -3.56 -12.07
CA TRP A 69 0.04 -2.22 -11.62
C TRP A 69 0.66 -1.83 -10.26
N THR A 70 1.42 -2.74 -9.63
CA THR A 70 2.13 -2.48 -8.36
C THR A 70 3.63 -2.69 -8.59
N VAL A 71 4.33 -1.62 -8.99
CA VAL A 71 5.70 -1.70 -9.52
C VAL A 71 6.81 -1.84 -8.46
N HIS A 72 6.44 -1.93 -7.18
CA HIS A 72 7.37 -2.01 -6.06
C HIS A 72 6.79 -2.85 -4.91
N GLY A 73 7.63 -3.15 -3.91
CA GLY A 73 7.18 -3.75 -2.65
C GLY A 73 6.38 -2.75 -1.81
N THR A 74 5.60 -3.24 -0.84
CA THR A 74 4.71 -2.39 -0.03
C THR A 74 5.43 -1.71 1.13
N GLY A 75 6.75 -1.83 1.26
CA GLY A 75 7.52 -1.19 2.33
C GLY A 75 8.87 -1.83 2.61
N HIS A 76 9.63 -1.17 3.47
CA HIS A 76 10.98 -1.53 3.89
C HIS A 76 11.22 -1.13 5.34
N MET A 77 12.26 -1.68 5.98
CA MET A 77 12.70 -1.19 7.30
C MET A 77 13.16 0.28 7.20
N LEU A 78 12.95 1.03 8.27
CA LEU A 78 13.31 2.45 8.35
C LEU A 78 14.10 2.74 9.63
N GLY A 79 15.15 3.55 9.52
CA GLY A 79 16.01 3.89 10.65
C GLY A 79 17.03 4.96 10.29
N MET A 80 18.31 4.69 10.48
CA MET A 80 19.38 5.67 10.13
C MET A 80 19.47 5.90 8.63
N ASP A 81 19.18 4.87 7.84
CA ASP A 81 19.05 4.92 6.40
C ASP A 81 17.57 4.81 6.02
N VAL A 82 17.18 5.42 4.89
CA VAL A 82 15.79 5.34 4.39
C VAL A 82 15.38 3.90 4.13
N HIS A 83 16.21 3.14 3.41
CA HIS A 83 16.08 1.70 3.25
C HIS A 83 17.00 1.01 4.24
N ASP A 84 16.67 1.09 5.53
CA ASP A 84 17.48 0.46 6.57
C ASP A 84 17.53 -1.05 6.37
N CYS A 85 18.63 -1.67 6.81
CA CYS A 85 18.82 -3.12 6.72
C CYS A 85 18.73 -3.70 5.29
N ALA A 86 18.80 -2.89 4.23
CA ALA A 86 18.73 -3.36 2.84
C ALA A 86 19.83 -4.38 2.48
N LYS A 87 20.97 -4.32 3.16
CA LYS A 87 22.10 -5.26 3.03
C LYS A 87 22.13 -6.35 4.10
N ALA A 88 21.14 -6.38 5.00
CA ALA A 88 21.04 -7.41 6.02
C ALA A 88 20.76 -8.78 5.39
N ARG A 89 21.06 -9.85 6.13
CA ARG A 89 20.70 -11.21 5.72
C ARG A 89 19.18 -11.34 5.66
N LYS A 90 18.67 -12.16 4.75
CA LYS A 90 17.22 -12.30 4.51
C LYS A 90 16.48 -12.73 5.78
N GLU A 91 17.06 -13.63 6.56
CA GLU A 91 16.48 -14.15 7.79
C GLU A 91 16.34 -13.08 8.89
N ALA A 92 17.11 -12.00 8.80
CA ALA A 92 17.04 -10.85 9.69
C ALA A 92 16.19 -9.70 9.12
N HIS A 93 15.71 -9.82 7.88
CA HIS A 93 14.95 -8.79 7.18
C HIS A 93 13.75 -9.40 6.45
N THR A 94 13.85 -9.65 5.14
CA THR A 94 12.71 -10.03 4.28
C THR A 94 12.07 -11.39 4.61
N GLU A 95 12.77 -12.27 5.31
CA GLU A 95 12.27 -13.56 5.80
C GLU A 95 12.17 -13.58 7.34
N GLY A 96 12.48 -12.45 7.98
CA GLY A 96 12.47 -12.28 9.41
C GLY A 96 11.07 -12.14 10.00
N VAL A 97 11.05 -12.11 11.34
CA VAL A 97 9.86 -11.91 12.16
C VAL A 97 9.94 -10.54 12.80
N LEU A 98 8.86 -9.78 12.72
CA LEU A 98 8.75 -8.45 13.32
C LEU A 98 8.78 -8.56 14.84
N LYS A 99 9.49 -7.63 15.48
CA LYS A 99 9.60 -7.50 16.94
C LYS A 99 9.22 -6.08 17.35
N GLU A 100 8.71 -5.95 18.56
CA GLU A 100 8.47 -4.64 19.18
C GLU A 100 9.73 -3.75 19.09
N GLY A 101 9.53 -2.47 18.78
CA GLY A 101 10.61 -1.50 18.59
C GLY A 101 11.14 -1.38 17.15
N MET A 102 10.77 -2.29 16.25
CA MET A 102 11.12 -2.17 14.83
C MET A 102 10.30 -1.05 14.15
N ILE A 103 10.91 -0.36 13.19
CA ILE A 103 10.24 0.67 12.39
C ILE A 103 10.33 0.29 10.91
N LEU A 104 9.25 0.48 10.17
CA LEU A 104 9.13 0.18 8.74
C LEU A 104 8.12 1.11 8.07
N THR A 105 8.19 1.21 6.74
CA THR A 105 7.20 1.89 5.92
C THR A 105 6.05 0.93 5.55
N VAL A 106 4.85 1.49 5.33
CA VAL A 106 3.72 0.82 4.67
C VAL A 106 3.21 1.71 3.55
N GLU A 107 3.57 1.36 2.32
CA GLU A 107 3.49 2.20 1.12
C GLU A 107 2.89 1.50 -0.11
N PRO A 108 1.68 0.92 -0.07
CA PRO A 108 1.09 0.37 -1.29
C PRO A 108 0.87 1.47 -2.33
N GLY A 109 0.99 1.08 -3.60
CA GLY A 109 0.73 1.97 -4.72
C GLY A 109 0.12 1.24 -5.91
N LEU A 110 -0.67 1.98 -6.69
CA LEU A 110 -1.30 1.52 -7.91
C LEU A 110 -1.06 2.53 -9.03
N TYR A 111 -0.51 2.04 -10.15
CA TYR A 111 -0.08 2.89 -11.27
C TYR A 111 -0.63 2.36 -12.58
N ILE A 112 -1.50 3.14 -13.20
CA ILE A 112 -2.20 2.79 -14.44
C ILE A 112 -1.56 3.58 -15.57
N GLN A 113 -0.93 2.88 -16.52
CA GLN A 113 -0.26 3.53 -17.64
C GLN A 113 -1.28 4.28 -18.53
N PRO A 114 -0.90 5.40 -19.16
CA PRO A 114 -1.81 6.17 -20.04
C PRO A 114 -2.38 5.36 -21.20
N ASP A 115 -1.67 4.33 -21.66
CA ASP A 115 -2.02 3.45 -22.78
C ASP A 115 -2.55 2.08 -22.36
N ASP A 116 -2.81 1.84 -21.05
CA ASP A 116 -3.32 0.55 -20.58
C ASP A 116 -4.81 0.37 -20.94
N THR A 117 -5.06 -0.35 -22.04
CA THR A 117 -6.41 -0.60 -22.57
C THR A 117 -7.23 -1.59 -21.76
N LEU A 118 -6.65 -2.26 -20.74
CA LEU A 118 -7.43 -3.05 -19.78
C LEU A 118 -8.30 -2.15 -18.88
N PHE A 119 -7.90 -0.89 -18.67
CA PHE A 119 -8.67 0.08 -17.91
C PHE A 119 -9.57 0.94 -18.81
N PRO A 120 -10.77 1.34 -18.33
CA PRO A 120 -11.52 2.44 -18.92
C PRO A 120 -10.70 3.73 -18.97
N ALA A 121 -10.96 4.58 -19.98
CA ALA A 121 -10.13 5.74 -20.29
C ALA A 121 -9.99 6.73 -19.12
N GLU A 122 -11.02 6.86 -18.28
CA GLU A 122 -11.04 7.76 -17.13
C GLU A 122 -10.04 7.38 -16.02
N TYR A 123 -9.53 6.14 -16.00
CA TYR A 123 -8.54 5.69 -15.02
C TYR A 123 -7.09 5.74 -15.53
N ARG A 124 -6.89 5.89 -16.84
CA ARG A 124 -5.57 5.80 -17.46
C ARG A 124 -4.72 7.01 -17.09
N GLY A 125 -3.45 6.76 -16.74
CA GLY A 125 -2.52 7.79 -16.26
C GLY A 125 -2.67 8.14 -14.78
N ILE A 126 -3.59 7.50 -14.04
CA ILE A 126 -3.68 7.67 -12.59
C ILE A 126 -2.59 6.84 -11.91
N GLY A 127 -1.80 7.50 -11.07
CA GLY A 127 -0.87 6.87 -10.15
C GLY A 127 -1.11 7.36 -8.73
N VAL A 128 -1.26 6.43 -7.79
CA VAL A 128 -1.44 6.75 -6.37
C VAL A 128 -0.53 5.86 -5.53
N ARG A 129 0.15 6.46 -4.54
CA ARG A 129 0.82 5.78 -3.44
C ARG A 129 0.47 6.51 -2.15
N ILE A 130 0.18 5.77 -1.10
CA ILE A 130 -0.06 6.32 0.25
C ILE A 130 0.88 5.57 1.17
N GLU A 131 1.70 6.33 1.90
CA GLU A 131 2.83 5.83 2.67
C GLU A 131 2.78 6.37 4.08
N ASP A 132 2.99 5.49 5.06
CA ASP A 132 3.14 5.85 6.47
C ASP A 132 4.32 5.10 7.09
N ASP A 133 4.97 5.76 8.06
CA ASP A 133 6.02 5.18 8.88
C ASP A 133 5.39 4.59 10.14
N VAL A 134 5.65 3.32 10.42
CA VAL A 134 5.03 2.62 11.55
C VAL A 134 6.05 2.02 12.51
N LEU A 135 5.82 2.21 13.81
CA LEU A 135 6.54 1.58 14.89
C LEU A 135 5.79 0.32 15.32
N VAL A 136 6.46 -0.83 15.33
CA VAL A 136 5.90 -2.07 15.89
C VAL A 136 5.80 -1.92 17.42
N THR A 137 4.59 -1.98 17.96
CA THR A 137 4.30 -1.93 19.41
C THR A 137 4.03 -3.34 19.95
N LYS A 138 3.75 -3.49 21.24
CA LYS A 138 3.48 -4.79 21.88
C LYS A 138 2.36 -5.63 21.23
N ASP A 139 1.34 -4.98 20.67
CA ASP A 139 0.11 -5.62 20.18
C ASP A 139 -0.28 -5.21 18.76
N GLY A 140 0.54 -4.42 18.07
CA GLY A 140 0.25 -3.92 16.73
C GLY A 140 1.35 -3.00 16.20
N CYS A 141 0.92 -1.87 15.64
CA CYS A 141 1.80 -0.78 15.29
C CYS A 141 1.18 0.59 15.63
N GLU A 142 2.05 1.57 15.83
CA GLU A 142 1.74 2.98 15.94
C GLU A 142 2.13 3.68 14.63
N ASN A 143 1.26 4.55 14.12
CA ASN A 143 1.55 5.37 12.95
C ASN A 143 2.22 6.69 13.35
N LEU A 144 3.50 6.82 13.01
CA LEU A 144 4.34 7.97 13.33
C LEU A 144 4.08 9.18 12.42
N SER A 145 3.49 8.96 11.24
CA SER A 145 3.15 9.98 10.23
C SER A 145 1.67 10.38 10.24
N SER A 146 0.90 9.92 11.24
CA SER A 146 -0.54 10.15 11.38
C SER A 146 -0.99 11.62 11.53
N ALA A 147 -0.06 12.56 11.69
CA ALA A 147 -0.36 13.99 11.73
C ALA A 147 -0.86 14.54 10.38
N MET A 148 -0.57 13.85 9.27
CA MET A 148 -1.05 14.22 7.94
C MET A 148 -2.26 13.34 7.56
N PRO A 149 -3.39 13.91 7.11
CA PRO A 149 -4.56 13.13 6.74
C PRO A 149 -4.29 12.29 5.48
N SER A 150 -4.74 11.04 5.48
CA SER A 150 -4.68 10.13 4.33
C SER A 150 -6.05 9.60 3.91
N HIS A 151 -7.10 9.78 4.70
CA HIS A 151 -8.46 9.47 4.26
C HIS A 151 -8.90 10.48 3.18
N PRO A 152 -9.50 10.08 2.05
CA PRO A 152 -9.80 10.98 0.94
C PRO A 152 -10.67 12.18 1.34
N ASP A 153 -11.64 11.98 2.24
CA ASP A 153 -12.47 13.09 2.74
C ASP A 153 -11.69 14.07 3.62
N GLU A 154 -10.75 13.57 4.43
CA GLU A 154 -9.92 14.41 5.29
C GLU A 154 -8.91 15.21 4.45
N VAL A 155 -8.35 14.61 3.40
CA VAL A 155 -7.49 15.29 2.43
C VAL A 155 -8.25 16.43 1.74
N GLU A 156 -9.47 16.17 1.25
CA GLU A 156 -10.29 17.22 0.63
C GLU A 156 -10.64 18.34 1.62
N ALA A 157 -11.00 18.00 2.86
CA ALA A 157 -11.31 18.97 3.91
C ALA A 157 -10.10 19.82 4.27
N TRP A 158 -8.91 19.21 4.41
CA TRP A 158 -7.67 19.92 4.71
C TRP A 158 -7.30 20.90 3.60
N MET A 159 -7.36 20.45 2.34
CA MET A 159 -7.09 21.31 1.18
C MET A 159 -8.08 22.47 1.05
N ALA A 160 -9.37 22.23 1.31
CA ALA A 160 -10.40 23.27 1.28
C ALA A 160 -10.16 24.35 2.35
N ALA A 161 -9.70 23.97 3.54
CA ALA A 161 -9.38 24.91 4.62
C ALA A 161 -8.20 25.83 4.27
N LEU A 162 -7.26 25.38 3.44
CA LEU A 162 -6.11 26.17 2.99
C LEU A 162 -6.46 27.16 1.88
N THR A 163 -7.41 26.82 1.01
CA THR A 163 -7.80 27.64 -0.16
C THR A 163 -8.98 28.57 0.11
N SER A 164 -9.63 28.46 1.26
CA SER A 164 -10.75 29.32 1.67
C SER A 164 -10.32 30.63 2.36
N LYS A 165 -9.05 31.04 2.21
CA LYS A 165 -8.51 32.34 2.62
C LYS A 165 -8.29 33.22 1.41
#